data_AF-A0AAW4IDV8-F1
#
_entry.id   AF-A0AAW4IDV8-F1
#
_cell.length_a   1.000
_cell.length_b   1.000
_cell.length_c   1.000
_cell.angle_alpha   90.00
_cell.angle_beta   90.00
_cell.angle_gamma   90.00
#
_symmetry.space_group_name_H-M   'P 1'
#
loop_
_entity.id
_entity.type
_entity.pdbx_description
1 polymer ?
#
loop_
_entity_poly.entity_id
_entity_poly.type
_entity_poly.pdbx_seq_one_letter_code
_entity_poly.pdbx_strand_id
1 'polypeptide(L)'
;MQLASRFASRSPVLRSPVPLSDDQIRLVAPSIFAEEAHDSRSNRYSYIPTSVVLNKLRGEGFQPFMVTQTRVRREDRREFTKHMIRLRHASQITGSEANEIIVLNAHDGSSSYQMLA
;
A
#
# COMPACT_ATOMS: atom_id res chain seq x y z
N MET A 1 12.26 4.29 -12.75
CA MET A 1 12.37 4.48 -11.29
C MET A 1 12.69 3.16 -10.61
N GLN A 2 13.72 3.11 -9.77
CA GLN A 2 14.01 1.95 -8.92
C GLN A 2 13.54 2.28 -7.50
N LEU A 3 12.54 1.57 -7.00
CA LEU A 3 12.11 1.69 -5.60
C LEU A 3 13.25 1.21 -4.70
N ALA A 4 13.57 1.97 -3.65
CA ALA A 4 14.55 1.55 -2.65
C ALA A 4 14.13 0.25 -1.95
N SER A 5 12.82 -0.06 -1.95
CA SER A 5 12.25 -1.23 -1.32
C SER A 5 11.85 -2.30 -2.34
N ARG A 6 12.20 -3.56 -2.04
CA ARG A 6 11.86 -4.73 -2.85
C ARG A 6 10.86 -5.63 -2.13
N PHE A 7 9.95 -6.24 -2.88
CA PHE A 7 9.09 -7.32 -2.40
C PHE A 7 9.69 -8.65 -2.83
N ALA A 8 9.69 -9.64 -1.93
CA ALA A 8 10.25 -10.97 -2.22
C ALA A 8 9.47 -11.68 -3.32
N SER A 9 10.09 -12.67 -3.97
CA SER A 9 9.39 -13.53 -4.93
C SER A 9 8.18 -14.18 -4.25
N ARG A 10 7.06 -14.27 -4.99
CA ARG A 10 5.77 -14.79 -4.49
C ARG A 10 5.14 -13.99 -3.33
N SER A 11 5.51 -12.72 -3.14
CA SER A 11 4.72 -11.81 -2.29
C SER A 11 3.31 -11.67 -2.89
N PRO A 12 2.24 -11.60 -2.06
CA PRO A 12 0.89 -11.38 -2.56
C PRO A 12 0.86 -10.08 -3.35
N VAL A 13 0.31 -10.16 -4.56
CA VAL A 13 0.16 -9.03 -5.47
C VAL A 13 -1.15 -9.18 -6.21
N LEU A 14 -1.88 -8.07 -6.33
CA LEU A 14 -3.04 -7.97 -7.20
C LEU A 14 -2.83 -6.77 -8.12
N ARG A 15 -3.03 -7.01 -9.41
CA ARG A 15 -3.03 -6.01 -10.48
C ARG A 15 -4.33 -6.14 -11.23
N SER A 16 -4.93 -5.02 -11.59
CA SER A 16 -6.21 -4.99 -12.29
C SER A 16 -6.20 -3.89 -13.35
N PRO A 17 -6.89 -4.08 -14.50
CA PRO A 17 -7.14 -3.02 -15.47
C PRO A 17 -8.23 -2.03 -15.01
N VAL A 18 -8.99 -2.37 -13.96
CA VAL A 18 -10.01 -1.51 -13.35
C VAL A 18 -9.65 -1.20 -11.88
N PRO A 19 -10.16 -0.09 -11.30
CA PRO A 19 -9.91 0.26 -9.90
C PRO A 19 -10.21 -0.89 -8.93
N LEU A 20 -9.32 -1.08 -7.95
CA LEU A 20 -9.48 -2.08 -6.88
C LEU A 20 -10.41 -1.57 -5.78
N SER A 21 -11.34 -2.43 -5.35
CA SER A 21 -12.17 -2.19 -4.17
C SER A 21 -11.40 -2.41 -2.87
N ASP A 22 -11.91 -1.90 -1.76
CA ASP A 22 -11.29 -2.11 -0.46
C ASP A 22 -11.25 -3.58 -0.05
N ASP A 23 -12.29 -4.35 -0.37
CA ASP A 23 -12.31 -5.80 -0.11
C ASP A 23 -11.20 -6.52 -0.89
N GLN A 24 -11.00 -6.17 -2.16
CA GLN A 24 -9.91 -6.71 -2.97
C GLN A 24 -8.54 -6.35 -2.41
N ILE A 25 -8.37 -5.10 -1.95
CA ILE A 25 -7.11 -4.66 -1.34
C ILE A 25 -6.88 -5.41 -0.02
N ARG A 26 -7.90 -5.55 0.83
CA ARG A 26 -7.82 -6.20 2.14
C ARG A 26 -7.44 -7.67 2.04
N LEU A 27 -7.92 -8.37 1.01
CA LEU A 27 -7.55 -9.77 0.76
C LEU A 27 -6.04 -9.96 0.51
N VAL A 28 -5.36 -8.95 -0.05
CA VAL A 28 -3.99 -9.08 -0.58
C VAL A 28 -2.97 -8.32 0.25
N ALA A 29 -3.35 -7.15 0.75
CA ALA A 29 -2.52 -6.24 1.53
C ALA A 29 -3.31 -5.69 2.72
N PRO A 30 -3.73 -6.55 3.66
CA PRO A 30 -4.58 -6.16 4.78
C PRO A 30 -3.93 -5.10 5.68
N SER A 31 -2.59 -4.99 5.70
CA SER A 31 -1.87 -3.99 6.48
C SER A 31 -2.20 -2.55 6.11
N ILE A 32 -2.70 -2.29 4.90
CA ILE A 32 -3.20 -0.96 4.50
C ILE A 32 -4.32 -0.48 5.43
N PHE A 33 -5.08 -1.41 6.01
CA PHE A 33 -6.25 -1.16 6.85
C PHE A 33 -6.02 -1.44 8.33
N ALA A 34 -4.78 -1.65 8.77
CA ALA A 34 -4.49 -1.65 10.20
C ALA A 34 -4.99 -0.33 10.82
N GLU A 35 -5.59 -0.37 11.99
CA GLU A 35 -6.10 0.84 12.67
C GLU A 35 -5.03 1.50 13.56
N GLU A 36 -3.97 0.77 13.86
CA GLU A 36 -2.89 1.18 14.74
C GLU A 36 -1.52 0.66 14.26
N ALA A 37 -0.47 1.09 14.94
CA ALA A 37 0.86 0.54 14.75
C ALA A 37 1.00 -0.79 15.50
N HIS A 38 1.93 -1.65 15.08
CA HIS A 38 2.22 -2.87 15.84
C HIS A 38 2.76 -2.52 17.24
N ASP A 39 2.37 -3.27 18.27
CA ASP A 39 2.86 -3.17 19.67
C ASP A 39 4.38 -3.12 19.86
N SER A 40 5.15 -3.50 18.84
CA SER A 40 6.61 -3.40 18.87
C SER A 40 7.11 -1.98 18.59
N ARG A 41 6.21 -1.02 18.37
CA ARG A 41 6.52 0.39 18.14
C ARG A 41 6.46 1.15 19.47
N SER A 42 7.53 1.89 19.76
CA SER A 42 7.56 2.79 20.91
C SER A 42 6.58 3.95 20.74
N ASN A 43 6.25 4.62 21.84
CA ASN A 43 5.49 5.88 21.85
C ASN A 43 6.00 7.00 20.91
N ARG A 44 7.28 6.95 20.50
CA ARG A 44 7.86 7.90 19.53
C ARG A 44 7.44 7.63 18.07
N TYR A 45 6.83 6.48 17.77
CA TYR A 45 6.42 6.14 16.42
C TYR A 45 5.14 6.87 16.04
N SER A 46 5.21 7.72 15.01
CA SER A 46 4.05 8.41 14.47
C SER A 46 3.32 7.51 13.47
N TYR A 47 2.18 6.98 13.89
CA TYR A 47 1.33 6.18 13.03
C TYR A 47 0.59 7.06 12.02
N ILE A 48 0.69 6.70 10.73
CA ILE A 48 -0.03 7.33 9.62
C ILE A 48 -0.85 6.23 8.94
N PRO A 49 -2.19 6.22 9.09
CA PRO A 49 -3.04 5.21 8.47
C PRO A 49 -2.97 5.27 6.95
N THR A 50 -2.52 4.20 6.30
CA THR A 50 -2.44 4.15 4.83
C THR A 50 -3.83 4.18 4.20
N SER A 51 -4.85 3.61 4.85
CA SER A 51 -6.25 3.69 4.42
C SER A 51 -6.78 5.12 4.31
N VAL A 52 -6.41 6.00 5.25
CA VAL A 52 -6.78 7.42 5.22
C VAL A 52 -6.09 8.13 4.06
N VAL A 53 -4.81 7.84 3.80
CA VAL A 53 -4.09 8.38 2.65
C VAL A 53 -4.72 7.92 1.33
N LEU A 54 -5.05 6.63 1.22
CA LEU A 54 -5.74 6.05 0.07
C LEU A 54 -7.08 6.76 -0.21
N ASN A 55 -7.89 6.97 0.84
CA ASN A 55 -9.20 7.62 0.69
C ASN A 55 -9.07 9.09 0.26
N LYS A 56 -8.07 9.82 0.78
CA LYS A 56 -7.79 11.19 0.31
C LYS A 56 -7.39 11.20 -1.17
N LEU A 57 -6.49 10.32 -1.59
CA LEU A 57 -6.08 10.21 -2.99
C LEU A 57 -7.25 9.86 -3.92
N ARG A 58 -8.17 9.00 -3.47
CA ARG A 58 -9.41 8.72 -4.21
C ARG A 58 -10.28 9.97 -4.39
N GLY A 59 -10.38 10.81 -3.37
CA GLY A 59 -11.05 12.11 -3.45
C GLY A 59 -10.45 13.02 -4.53
N GLU A 60 -9.13 12.94 -4.73
CA GLU A 60 -8.39 13.64 -5.78
C GLU A 60 -8.40 12.92 -7.15
N GLY A 61 -9.26 11.91 -7.33
CA GLY A 61 -9.39 11.19 -8.60
C GLY A 61 -8.35 10.09 -8.85
N PHE A 62 -7.47 9.79 -7.90
CA PHE A 62 -6.51 8.69 -8.00
C PHE A 62 -7.11 7.37 -7.52
N GLN A 63 -7.13 6.38 -8.40
CA GLN A 63 -7.71 5.07 -8.14
C GLN A 63 -6.63 3.99 -8.04
N PRO A 64 -6.75 2.99 -7.15
CA PRO A 64 -5.75 1.94 -6.97
C PRO A 64 -5.85 0.88 -8.08
N PHE A 65 -4.74 0.54 -8.72
CA PHE A 65 -4.69 -0.49 -9.77
C PHE A 65 -3.75 -1.65 -9.43
N MET A 66 -2.92 -1.46 -8.41
CA MET A 66 -2.05 -2.51 -7.92
C MET A 66 -1.79 -2.38 -6.43
N VAL A 67 -1.82 -3.51 -5.72
CA VAL A 67 -1.37 -3.60 -4.34
C VAL A 67 -0.46 -4.81 -4.14
N THR A 68 0.44 -4.72 -3.18
CA THR A 68 1.24 -5.85 -2.70
C THR A 68 1.59 -5.68 -1.24
N GLN A 69 1.87 -6.79 -0.58
CA GLN A 69 2.34 -6.82 0.79
C GLN A 69 3.48 -7.83 0.93
N THR A 70 4.38 -7.59 1.88
CA THR A 70 5.44 -8.53 2.24
C THR A 70 4.86 -9.76 2.90
N ARG A 71 5.36 -10.95 2.53
CA ARG A 71 5.05 -12.18 3.27
C ARG A 71 5.83 -12.21 4.57
N VAL A 72 5.12 -12.48 5.65
CA VAL A 72 5.70 -12.70 6.98
C VAL A 72 5.41 -14.12 7.44
N ARG A 73 6.31 -14.68 8.24
CA ARG A 73 6.11 -15.99 8.90
C ARG A 73 5.31 -15.88 10.19
N ARG A 74 5.38 -14.71 10.82
CA ARG A 74 4.76 -14.40 12.10
C ARG A 74 3.38 -13.81 11.86
N GLU A 75 2.35 -14.43 12.41
CA GLU A 75 0.97 -13.99 12.19
C GLU A 75 0.71 -12.60 12.79
N ASP A 76 1.30 -12.30 13.96
CA ASP A 76 1.21 -10.98 14.61
C ASP A 76 1.78 -9.84 13.77
N ARG A 77 2.56 -10.15 12.72
CA ARG A 77 3.15 -9.16 11.81
C ARG A 77 2.33 -8.97 10.54
N ARG A 78 1.38 -9.85 10.25
CA ARG A 78 0.68 -9.90 8.95
C ARG A 78 -0.09 -8.62 8.66
N GLU A 79 -0.69 -8.04 9.69
CA GLU A 79 -1.48 -6.83 9.62
C GLU A 79 -0.65 -5.54 9.66
N PHE A 80 0.68 -5.61 9.87
CA PHE A 80 1.51 -4.41 10.08
C PHE A 80 2.71 -4.33 9.14
N THR A 81 2.94 -5.36 8.34
CA THR A 81 4.13 -5.46 7.51
C THR A 81 4.10 -4.53 6.31
N LYS A 82 5.25 -4.41 5.65
CA LYS A 82 5.42 -3.55 4.50
C LYS A 82 4.43 -3.86 3.38
N HIS A 83 3.74 -2.83 2.92
CA HIS A 83 2.77 -2.86 1.83
C HIS A 83 3.00 -1.70 0.85
N MET A 84 2.48 -1.86 -0.37
CA MET A 84 2.55 -0.84 -1.41
C MET A 84 1.24 -0.78 -2.19
N ILE A 85 0.84 0.44 -2.56
CA ILE A 85 -0.29 0.73 -3.45
C ILE A 85 0.24 1.56 -4.61
N ARG A 86 -0.18 1.24 -5.84
CA ARG A 86 0.04 2.08 -7.03
C ARG A 86 -1.30 2.58 -7.53
N LEU A 87 -1.40 3.89 -7.69
CA LEU A 87 -2.62 4.59 -8.08
C LEU A 87 -2.40 5.33 -9.39
N ARG A 88 -3.47 5.45 -10.19
CA ARG A 88 -3.50 6.24 -11.42
C ARG A 88 -4.64 7.22 -11.36
N HIS A 89 -4.50 8.38 -11.99
CA HIS A 89 -5.62 9.30 -12.11
C HIS A 89 -6.70 8.73 -13.04
N ALA A 90 -7.97 8.90 -12.70
CA ALA A 90 -9.10 8.31 -13.42
C ALA A 90 -9.18 8.72 -14.90
N SER A 91 -8.66 9.90 -15.25
CA SER A 91 -8.60 10.38 -16.65
C SER A 91 -7.52 9.71 -17.51
N GLN A 92 -6.60 8.94 -16.92
CA GLN A 92 -5.45 8.35 -17.61
C GLN A 92 -5.50 6.81 -17.67
N ILE A 93 -6.64 6.20 -17.35
CA ILE A 93 -6.76 4.74 -17.24
C ILE A 93 -6.56 4.04 -18.59
N THR A 94 -7.03 4.65 -19.69
CA THR A 94 -7.02 4.05 -21.04
C THR A 94 -5.75 4.36 -21.84
N GLY A 95 -4.78 5.08 -21.26
CA GLY A 95 -3.52 5.39 -21.93
C GLY A 95 -2.62 4.17 -22.10
N SER A 96 -1.79 4.15 -23.13
CA SER A 96 -0.69 3.17 -23.27
C SER A 96 0.34 3.31 -22.15
N GLU A 97 0.44 4.51 -21.59
CA GLU A 97 1.25 4.86 -20.43
C GLU A 97 0.36 5.56 -19.39
N ALA A 98 0.71 5.41 -18.11
CA ALA A 98 0.01 6.06 -17.02
C ALA A 98 1.01 6.60 -16.00
N ASN A 99 0.80 7.83 -15.57
CA ASN A 99 1.48 8.39 -14.41
C ASN A 99 0.93 7.73 -13.15
N GLU A 100 1.81 7.37 -12.22
CA GLU A 100 1.43 6.64 -11.03
C GLU A 100 1.91 7.32 -9.76
N ILE A 101 1.00 7.44 -8.80
CA ILE A 101 1.38 7.68 -7.41
C ILE A 101 1.65 6.32 -6.76
N ILE A 102 2.82 6.17 -6.16
CA ILE A 102 3.21 4.97 -5.42
C ILE A 102 3.29 5.31 -3.94
N VAL A 103 2.47 4.64 -3.12
CA VAL A 103 2.53 4.72 -1.66
C VAL A 103 3.14 3.43 -1.13
N LEU A 104 4.17 3.55 -0.29
CA LEU A 104 4.82 2.43 0.38
C LEU A 104 4.92 2.72 1.87
N ASN A 105 4.53 1.77 2.72
CA ASN A 105 4.55 1.95 4.17
C ASN A 105 4.70 0.61 4.91
N ALA A 106 5.02 0.65 6.19
CA ALA A 106 4.96 -0.48 7.13
C ALA A 106 4.60 0.02 8.53
N HIS A 107 3.57 -0.55 9.14
CA HIS A 107 3.10 -0.17 10.49
C HIS A 107 3.87 -0.87 11.62
N ASP A 108 4.78 -1.76 11.28
CA ASP A 108 5.74 -2.39 12.20
C ASP A 108 7.14 -1.76 12.15
N GLY A 109 7.30 -0.69 11.36
CA GLY A 109 8.54 0.06 11.16
C GLY A 109 9.67 -0.71 10.46
N SER A 110 9.37 -1.82 9.77
CA SER A 110 10.32 -2.50 8.88
C SER A 110 10.58 -1.74 7.56
N SER A 111 9.80 -0.69 7.30
CA SER A 111 9.97 0.23 6.18
C SER A 111 9.48 1.62 6.55
N SER A 112 10.07 2.65 5.97
CA SER A 112 9.56 4.02 6.08
C SER A 112 8.35 4.25 5.18
N TYR A 113 7.54 5.25 5.53
CA TYR A 113 6.53 5.82 4.64
C TYR A 113 7.21 6.54 3.47
N GLN A 114 6.79 6.23 2.25
CA GLN A 114 7.26 6.84 1.01
C GLN A 114 6.08 7.11 0.08
N MET A 115 6.08 8.27 -0.56
CA MET A 115 5.17 8.63 -1.64
C MET A 115 6.00 9.12 -2.82
N LEU A 116 5.81 8.50 -3.99
CA LEU A 116 6.47 8.87 -5.24
C LEU A 116 5.39 9.23 -6.27
N ALA A 117 5.62 10.29 -7.04
CA ALA A 117 4.72 10.78 -8.09
C ALA A 117 5.55 11.26 -9.29
#